data_AF-A0A0W0SNV0-F1
#
_entry.id   AF-A0A0W0SNV0-F1
#
_cell.length_a   1.000
_cell.length_b   1.000
_cell.length_c   1.000
_cell.angle_alpha   90.00
_cell.angle_beta   90.00
_cell.angle_gamma   90.00
#
_symmetry.space_group_name_H-M   'P 1'
#
loop_
_entity.id
_entity.type
_entity.pdbx_description
1 polymer ?
#
loop_
_entity_poly.entity_id
_entity_poly.type
_entity_poly.pdbx_seq_one_letter_code
_entity_poly.pdbx_strand_id
1 'polypeptide(L)'
;MFHRYGKKTKSLNAKSLSGLTRIVQAPLLLAEDKRKVLLTQIRDACALEEARYDSLCLSLMHNFVNHCQNLPETANSYYSQLGGFLDHALNRTEAALSLFKQYVIQEGVAELSEEQKLWQYALFSAAILQGIAKLQIDFIIELYDNHGQFLKQWNPLLESLASIGSHYSYEFQKESDEDFRRRLNLLLARLLMPVSGFSWIASNQQVLAVWLALLNEDLQGAGTLGAILIRANAIALQRYFNQMMAKNYGSRGGRYGRVSTFAGGVPESLAEIEQQIGVEFIQWLTKTLDGGRIMINKAPLFMVPGGMLMSVDIFKLFIREHPEYKNWQAIQNGFLSLGLHRLGPDGSINSRFEQSNTQQMHTGIVFADYAVALPAEVQLHNLNTGKNSSISATELIHQAQFNTNFTSQQSSYTATSLPHLNASGKWQPLTAPAIQAMFKPGVPNGA
;
A
#
# COMPACT_ATOMS: atom_id res chain seq x y z
N MET A 1 36.06 43.12 40.36
CA MET A 1 35.15 41.97 40.19
C MET A 1 34.71 41.88 38.74
N PHE A 2 35.34 41.03 37.94
CA PHE A 2 34.89 40.75 36.57
C PHE A 2 34.45 39.29 36.51
N HIS A 3 33.13 39.08 36.51
CA HIS A 3 32.53 37.75 36.34
C HIS A 3 32.63 37.36 34.86
N ARG A 4 33.57 36.49 34.54
CA ARG A 4 33.69 35.85 33.23
C ARG A 4 32.53 34.85 33.09
N TYR A 5 31.53 35.18 32.28
CA TYR A 5 30.51 34.23 31.85
C TYR A 5 31.17 33.17 30.96
N GLY A 6 31.53 32.02 31.56
CA GLY A 6 31.88 30.83 30.82
C GLY A 6 30.61 30.27 30.16
N LYS A 7 30.39 30.56 28.87
CA LYS A 7 29.52 29.73 28.04
C LYS A 7 30.11 28.33 28.02
N LYS A 8 29.53 27.41 28.79
CA LYS A 8 29.72 25.97 28.59
C LYS A 8 29.05 25.63 27.25
N THR A 9 29.81 25.69 26.16
CA THR A 9 29.50 24.91 24.96
C THR A 9 29.45 23.46 25.41
N LYS A 10 28.25 22.86 25.48
CA LYS A 10 28.12 21.42 25.57
C LYS A 10 28.82 20.87 24.33
N SER A 11 29.99 20.26 24.52
CA SER A 11 30.56 19.31 23.57
C SER A 11 29.46 18.27 23.31
N LEU A 12 28.81 18.36 22.16
CA LEU A 12 27.94 17.30 21.67
C LEU A 12 28.88 16.12 21.42
N ASN A 13 28.95 15.18 22.37
CA ASN A 13 29.73 13.96 22.19
C ASN A 13 29.26 13.30 20.88
N ALA A 14 30.21 13.05 19.97
CA ALA A 14 29.92 12.36 18.72
C ALA A 14 29.21 11.02 18.99
N LYS A 15 28.12 10.75 18.27
CA LYS A 15 27.43 9.47 18.37
C LYS A 15 28.31 8.38 17.75
N SER A 16 28.32 7.19 18.35
CA SER A 16 28.97 6.03 17.72
C SER A 16 28.33 5.74 16.36
N LEU A 17 29.14 5.63 15.32
CA LEU A 17 28.67 5.31 13.97
C LEU A 17 27.91 3.98 13.91
N SER A 18 28.20 3.04 14.82
CA SER A 18 27.50 1.75 14.90
C SER A 18 26.00 1.87 15.22
N GLY A 19 25.57 3.01 15.78
CA GLY A 19 24.16 3.30 16.06
C GLY A 19 23.49 4.20 15.02
N LEU A 20 24.18 4.52 13.91
CA LEU A 20 23.68 5.37 12.84
C LEU A 20 23.53 4.58 11.54
N THR A 21 22.60 5.00 10.69
CA THR A 21 22.42 4.42 9.36
C THR A 21 23.23 5.20 8.34
N ARG A 22 24.03 4.52 7.53
CA ARG A 22 24.82 5.16 6.48
C ARG A 22 23.94 5.57 5.30
N ILE A 23 24.19 6.76 4.75
CA ILE A 23 23.60 7.23 3.49
C ILE A 23 24.26 6.49 2.33
N VAL A 24 23.44 6.01 1.40
CA VAL A 24 23.85 5.19 0.26
C VAL A 24 23.38 5.84 -1.05
N GLN A 25 24.22 5.75 -2.08
CA GLN A 25 23.90 6.25 -3.41
C GLN A 25 22.70 5.49 -4.00
N ALA A 26 21.74 6.22 -4.57
CA ALA A 26 20.51 5.63 -5.10
C ALA A 26 20.72 4.45 -6.07
N PRO A 27 21.68 4.50 -7.03
CA PRO A 27 21.93 3.36 -7.91
C PRO A 27 22.34 2.08 -7.16
N LEU A 28 23.05 2.20 -6.03
CA LEU A 28 23.47 1.04 -5.23
C LEU A 28 22.30 0.42 -4.47
N LEU A 29 21.42 1.25 -3.91
CA LEU A 29 20.19 0.76 -3.26
C LEU A 29 19.29 0.06 -4.28
N LEU A 30 19.08 0.65 -5.45
CA LEU A 30 18.27 0.02 -6.51
C LEU A 30 18.91 -1.27 -7.04
N ALA A 31 20.24 -1.37 -7.07
CA ALA A 31 20.96 -2.55 -7.57
C ALA A 31 20.97 -3.76 -6.61
N GLU A 32 20.41 -3.65 -5.39
CA GLU A 32 20.31 -4.77 -4.47
C GLU A 32 19.54 -5.96 -5.09
N ASP A 33 20.03 -7.19 -4.88
CA ASP A 33 19.48 -8.39 -5.51
C ASP A 33 17.98 -8.58 -5.27
N LYS A 34 17.50 -8.22 -4.07
CA LYS A 34 16.08 -8.30 -3.72
C LYS A 34 15.16 -7.40 -4.57
N ARG A 35 15.71 -6.40 -5.29
CA ARG A 35 14.95 -5.44 -6.11
C ARG A 35 15.08 -5.67 -7.61
N LYS A 36 16.11 -6.39 -8.08
CA LYS A 36 16.43 -6.55 -9.52
C LYS A 36 15.26 -7.05 -10.37
N VAL A 37 14.62 -8.13 -9.93
CA VAL A 37 13.47 -8.71 -10.64
C VAL A 37 12.32 -7.71 -10.73
N LEU A 38 12.00 -7.06 -9.62
CA LEU A 38 10.89 -6.10 -9.53
C LEU A 38 11.15 -4.85 -10.38
N LEU A 39 12.37 -4.34 -10.39
CA LEU A 39 12.75 -3.20 -11.23
C LEU A 39 12.72 -3.54 -12.72
N THR A 40 13.07 -4.77 -13.09
CA THR A 40 12.93 -5.26 -14.46
C THR A 40 11.45 -5.30 -14.86
N GLN A 41 10.58 -5.85 -13.99
CA GLN A 41 9.13 -5.86 -14.23
C GLN A 41 8.53 -4.46 -14.37
N ILE A 42 8.96 -3.50 -13.55
CA ILE A 42 8.55 -2.09 -13.68
C ILE A 42 8.99 -1.53 -15.02
N ARG A 43 10.26 -1.74 -15.41
CA ARG A 43 10.80 -1.27 -16.70
C ARG A 43 10.01 -1.86 -17.87
N ASP A 44 9.79 -3.17 -17.87
CA ASP A 44 9.06 -3.88 -18.94
C ASP A 44 7.57 -3.50 -18.99
N ALA A 45 7.00 -3.10 -17.86
CA ALA A 45 5.62 -2.63 -17.81
C ALA A 45 5.47 -1.18 -18.31
N CYS A 46 6.51 -0.34 -18.15
CA CYS A 46 6.58 0.98 -18.73
C CYS A 46 6.76 0.88 -20.25
N ALA A 47 5.74 1.26 -21.03
CA ALA A 47 5.80 1.25 -22.49
C ALA A 47 6.57 2.48 -23.05
N LEU A 48 7.79 2.71 -22.56
CA LEU A 48 8.63 3.87 -22.92
C LEU A 48 9.95 3.40 -23.54
N GLU A 49 10.47 4.19 -24.48
CA GLU A 49 11.81 3.95 -25.02
C GLU A 49 12.87 4.17 -23.93
N GLU A 50 14.04 3.51 -24.04
CA GLU A 50 15.07 3.51 -22.99
C GLU A 50 15.48 4.91 -22.52
N ALA A 51 15.80 5.83 -23.45
CA ALA A 51 16.18 7.20 -23.09
C ALA A 51 15.05 7.95 -22.36
N ARG A 52 13.79 7.69 -22.73
CA ARG A 52 12.63 8.32 -22.09
C ARG A 52 12.36 7.71 -20.72
N TYR A 53 12.47 6.40 -20.58
CA TYR A 53 12.42 5.71 -19.30
C TYR A 53 13.48 6.25 -18.34
N ASP A 54 14.72 6.43 -18.79
CA ASP A 54 15.81 6.94 -17.95
C ASP A 54 15.54 8.36 -17.46
N SER A 55 15.15 9.26 -18.38
CA SER A 55 14.88 10.66 -18.05
C SER A 55 13.63 10.88 -17.18
N LEU A 56 12.68 9.94 -17.20
CA LEU A 56 11.39 10.07 -16.51
C LEU A 56 11.26 9.14 -15.31
N CYS A 57 11.29 7.83 -15.54
CA CYS A 57 11.02 6.81 -14.52
C CYS A 57 12.24 6.58 -13.63
N LEU A 58 13.42 6.33 -14.21
CA LEU A 58 14.63 6.10 -13.43
C LEU A 58 15.06 7.36 -12.67
N SER A 59 14.98 8.53 -13.30
CA SER A 59 15.24 9.81 -12.62
C SER A 59 14.30 10.03 -11.43
N LEU A 60 13.00 9.72 -11.55
CA LEU A 60 12.07 9.83 -10.43
C LEU A 60 12.42 8.83 -9.32
N MET A 61 12.75 7.57 -9.67
CA MET A 61 13.19 6.57 -8.70
C MET A 61 14.45 7.02 -7.95
N HIS A 62 15.44 7.58 -8.63
CA HIS A 62 16.62 8.14 -7.97
C HIS A 62 16.26 9.29 -7.01
N ASN A 63 15.40 10.22 -7.43
CA ASN A 63 14.96 11.33 -6.57
C ASN A 63 14.22 10.81 -5.31
N PHE A 64 13.37 9.80 -5.48
CA PHE A 64 12.65 9.12 -4.40
C PHE A 64 13.60 8.43 -3.43
N VAL A 65 14.53 7.62 -3.94
CA VAL A 65 15.52 6.90 -3.12
C VAL A 65 16.45 7.86 -2.38
N ASN A 66 16.83 8.98 -2.98
CA ASN A 66 17.61 10.01 -2.32
C ASN A 66 16.86 10.69 -1.16
N HIS A 67 15.52 10.70 -1.18
CA HIS A 67 14.70 11.21 -0.07
C HIS A 67 14.43 10.16 1.01
N CYS A 68 14.09 8.92 0.64
CA CYS A 68 13.69 7.91 1.63
C CYS A 68 14.86 7.07 2.18
N GLN A 69 15.96 6.94 1.42
CA GLN A 69 17.10 6.08 1.76
C GLN A 69 16.64 4.68 2.25
N ASN A 70 17.22 4.17 3.34
CA ASN A 70 16.88 2.89 3.95
C ASN A 70 15.84 3.03 5.08
N LEU A 71 14.99 4.06 5.06
CA LEU A 71 13.94 4.18 6.06
C LEU A 71 12.92 3.02 5.96
N PRO A 72 12.40 2.56 7.11
CA PRO A 72 11.26 1.64 7.14
C PRO A 72 9.95 2.35 6.76
N GLU A 73 8.94 1.60 6.32
CA GLU A 73 7.59 2.13 6.03
C GLU A 73 6.76 2.33 7.30
N THR A 74 6.90 1.41 8.26
CA THR A 74 6.20 1.45 9.56
C THR A 74 7.17 1.14 10.70
N ALA A 75 6.81 1.55 11.92
CA ALA A 75 7.67 1.32 13.09
C ALA A 75 7.84 -0.16 13.42
N ASN A 76 6.76 -0.94 13.31
CA ASN A 76 6.74 -2.31 13.78
C ASN A 76 5.80 -3.23 13.01
N SER A 77 5.03 -2.78 12.01
CA SER A 77 4.06 -3.61 11.29
C SER A 77 4.67 -4.12 9.96
N TYR A 78 4.02 -3.82 8.83
CA TYR A 78 4.51 -4.17 7.50
C TYR A 78 5.66 -3.26 7.05
N TYR A 79 6.59 -3.84 6.29
CA TYR A 79 7.75 -3.11 5.76
C TYR A 79 8.55 -2.32 6.83
N SER A 80 8.64 -2.88 8.04
CA SER A 80 9.33 -2.26 9.19
C SER A 80 10.86 -2.46 9.19
N GLN A 81 11.38 -3.27 8.26
CA GLN A 81 12.81 -3.45 8.04
C GLN A 81 13.46 -2.26 7.32
N LEU A 82 14.80 -2.15 7.40
CA LEU A 82 15.57 -1.17 6.64
C LEU A 82 15.31 -1.29 5.13
N GLY A 83 15.04 -0.15 4.51
CA GLY A 83 14.64 -0.04 3.10
C GLY A 83 13.20 -0.46 2.82
N GLY A 84 12.40 -0.71 3.86
CA GLY A 84 11.00 -1.09 3.74
C GLY A 84 10.14 -0.05 3.02
N PHE A 85 10.39 1.24 3.24
CA PHE A 85 9.68 2.34 2.56
C PHE A 85 9.84 2.25 1.03
N LEU A 86 11.07 2.02 0.57
CA LEU A 86 11.39 1.82 -0.84
C LEU A 86 10.78 0.54 -1.39
N ASP A 87 10.93 -0.57 -0.65
CA ASP A 87 10.44 -1.88 -1.09
C ASP A 87 8.91 -1.87 -1.24
N HIS A 88 8.19 -1.17 -0.34
CA HIS A 88 6.74 -1.00 -0.42
C HIS A 88 6.33 -0.19 -1.65
N ALA A 89 6.94 0.97 -1.87
CA ALA A 89 6.65 1.83 -3.02
C ALA A 89 6.91 1.11 -4.35
N LEU A 90 8.01 0.36 -4.48
CA LEU A 90 8.31 -0.41 -5.70
C LEU A 90 7.29 -1.53 -5.93
N ASN A 91 6.91 -2.28 -4.88
CA ASN A 91 5.92 -3.36 -5.02
C ASN A 91 4.55 -2.81 -5.44
N ARG A 92 4.12 -1.69 -4.82
CA ARG A 92 2.88 -1.01 -5.19
C ARG A 92 2.93 -0.50 -6.63
N THR A 93 4.05 0.08 -7.04
CA THR A 93 4.23 0.62 -8.40
C THR A 93 4.15 -0.48 -9.46
N GLU A 94 4.84 -1.60 -9.26
CA GLU A 94 4.77 -2.73 -10.19
C GLU A 94 3.34 -3.28 -10.27
N ALA A 95 2.68 -3.50 -9.12
CA ALA A 95 1.33 -4.03 -9.10
C ALA A 95 0.33 -3.08 -9.79
N ALA A 96 0.49 -1.77 -9.62
CA ALA A 96 -0.34 -0.75 -10.27
C ALA A 96 -0.18 -0.81 -11.80
N LEU A 97 1.05 -0.89 -12.30
CA LEU A 97 1.32 -1.00 -13.73
C LEU A 97 0.80 -2.32 -14.32
N SER A 98 0.93 -3.42 -13.59
CA SER A 98 0.42 -4.73 -14.00
C SER A 98 -1.11 -4.73 -14.11
N LEU A 99 -1.81 -4.17 -13.11
CA LEU A 99 -3.26 -4.02 -13.12
C LEU A 99 -3.74 -3.08 -14.22
N PHE A 100 -3.03 -1.97 -14.45
CA PHE A 100 -3.40 -0.98 -15.47
C PHE A 100 -3.58 -1.59 -16.85
N LYS A 101 -2.77 -2.60 -17.22
CA LYS A 101 -2.89 -3.33 -18.50
C LYS A 101 -4.29 -3.93 -18.72
N GLN A 102 -4.99 -4.29 -17.66
CA GLN A 102 -6.34 -4.86 -17.73
C GLN A 102 -7.41 -3.80 -18.06
N TYR A 103 -7.10 -2.52 -17.84
CA TYR A 103 -8.00 -1.38 -18.05
C TYR A 103 -7.66 -0.58 -19.31
N VAL A 104 -6.76 -1.09 -20.14
CA VAL A 104 -6.34 -0.45 -21.39
C VAL A 104 -6.93 -1.23 -22.56
N ILE A 105 -7.62 -0.52 -23.46
CA ILE A 105 -8.12 -1.10 -24.71
C ILE A 105 -6.97 -1.07 -25.72
N GLN A 106 -6.49 -2.24 -26.12
CA GLN A 106 -5.50 -2.41 -27.17
C GLN A 106 -6.18 -2.90 -28.46
N GLU A 107 -5.90 -2.23 -29.57
CA GLU A 107 -6.31 -2.66 -30.91
C GLU A 107 -5.21 -3.56 -31.50
N GLY A 108 -5.33 -4.87 -31.27
CA GLY A 108 -4.36 -5.86 -31.79
C GLY A 108 -3.06 -5.91 -30.98
N VAL A 109 -1.92 -6.02 -31.67
CA VAL A 109 -0.57 -6.15 -31.07
C VAL A 109 0.16 -4.79 -31.02
N ALA A 110 -0.57 -3.68 -31.18
CA ALA A 110 0.02 -2.35 -31.23
C ALA A 110 0.57 -1.91 -29.86
N GLU A 111 1.66 -1.15 -29.88
CA GLU A 111 2.17 -0.45 -28.70
C GLU A 111 1.13 0.54 -28.15
N LEU A 112 1.27 0.91 -26.88
CA LEU A 112 0.42 1.94 -26.27
C LEU A 112 0.54 3.26 -27.03
N SER A 113 -0.58 3.97 -27.20
CA SER A 113 -0.55 5.33 -27.73
C SER A 113 0.17 6.31 -26.78
N GLU A 114 0.56 7.48 -27.26
CA GLU A 114 1.18 8.51 -26.40
C GLU A 114 0.26 8.95 -25.26
N GLU A 115 -1.05 9.00 -25.50
CA GLU A 115 -2.05 9.31 -24.49
C GLU A 115 -2.16 8.19 -23.44
N GLN A 116 -2.12 6.92 -23.85
CA GLN A 116 -2.11 5.79 -22.94
C GLN A 116 -0.81 5.74 -22.11
N LYS A 117 0.34 5.99 -22.73
CA LYS A 117 1.64 6.12 -22.05
C LYS A 117 1.62 7.26 -21.03
N LEU A 118 0.98 8.39 -21.34
CA LEU A 118 0.82 9.51 -20.41
C LEU A 118 0.00 9.12 -19.16
N TRP A 119 -1.13 8.45 -19.33
CA TRP A 119 -1.92 7.91 -18.21
C TRP A 119 -1.14 6.88 -17.39
N GLN A 120 -0.38 6.00 -18.05
CA GLN A 120 0.48 5.04 -17.37
C GLN A 120 1.58 5.74 -16.56
N TYR A 121 2.20 6.79 -17.10
CA TYR A 121 3.24 7.56 -16.39
C TYR A 121 2.66 8.34 -15.20
N ALA A 122 1.44 8.87 -15.31
CA ALA A 122 0.73 9.47 -14.19
C ALA A 122 0.48 8.43 -13.08
N LEU A 123 0.03 7.22 -13.42
CA LEU A 123 -0.15 6.14 -12.44
C LEU A 123 1.19 5.71 -11.82
N PHE A 124 2.24 5.51 -12.62
CA PHE A 124 3.59 5.17 -12.16
C PHE A 124 4.11 6.17 -11.12
N SER A 125 4.08 7.46 -11.49
CA SER A 125 4.61 8.52 -10.64
C SER A 125 3.78 8.72 -9.38
N ALA A 126 2.45 8.61 -9.46
CA ALA A 126 1.61 8.63 -8.27
C ALA A 126 1.85 7.40 -7.37
N ALA A 127 1.98 6.20 -7.95
CA ALA A 127 2.19 4.97 -7.20
C ALA A 127 3.52 4.97 -6.44
N ILE A 128 4.59 5.49 -7.04
CA ILE A 128 5.89 5.55 -6.35
C ILE A 128 5.91 6.65 -5.27
N LEU A 129 5.28 7.80 -5.54
CA LEU A 129 5.29 8.96 -4.63
C LEU A 129 4.21 8.91 -3.54
N GLN A 130 3.21 8.02 -3.65
CA GLN A 130 2.17 7.91 -2.64
C GLN A 130 2.75 7.62 -1.25
N GLY A 131 2.37 8.42 -0.27
CA GLY A 131 2.86 8.31 1.11
C GLY A 131 4.21 8.99 1.36
N ILE A 132 4.84 9.65 0.39
CA ILE A 132 6.13 10.33 0.58
C ILE A 132 6.13 11.34 1.74
N ALA A 133 5.00 11.96 2.06
CA ALA A 133 4.88 12.89 3.17
C ALA A 133 4.98 12.27 4.56
N LYS A 134 4.94 10.93 4.68
CA LYS A 134 5.29 10.24 5.91
C LYS A 134 6.69 10.64 6.39
N LEU A 135 7.62 10.94 5.48
CA LEU A 135 8.95 11.43 5.83
C LEU A 135 8.95 12.73 6.64
N GLN A 136 7.89 13.54 6.52
CA GLN A 136 7.71 14.80 7.26
C GLN A 136 6.88 14.63 8.53
N ILE A 137 5.91 13.71 8.51
CA ILE A 137 4.90 13.57 9.57
C ILE A 137 5.31 12.49 10.57
N ASP A 138 5.76 11.35 10.06
CA ASP A 138 5.98 10.15 10.86
C ASP A 138 7.42 10.07 11.39
N PHE A 139 8.34 10.89 10.87
CA PHE A 139 9.75 10.82 11.22
C PHE A 139 10.30 12.12 11.82
N ILE A 140 11.22 11.96 12.77
CA ILE A 140 12.23 12.95 13.13
C ILE A 140 13.58 12.35 12.73
N ILE A 141 14.31 13.03 11.84
CA ILE A 141 15.57 12.54 11.31
C ILE A 141 16.69 13.53 11.61
N GLU A 142 17.78 13.01 12.15
CA GLU A 142 19.00 13.77 12.45
C GLU A 142 20.14 13.31 11.54
N LEU A 143 20.87 14.26 10.96
CA LEU A 143 22.00 14.02 10.05
C LEU A 143 23.34 14.17 10.77
N TYR A 144 24.31 13.34 10.35
CA TYR A 144 25.63 13.23 10.96
C TYR A 144 26.73 13.16 9.91
N ASP A 145 27.92 13.67 10.24
CA ASP A 145 29.12 13.51 9.42
C ASP A 145 29.82 12.14 9.60
N ASN A 146 30.96 11.96 8.94
CA ASN A 146 31.71 10.70 8.97
C ASN A 146 32.36 10.40 10.33
N HIS A 147 32.31 11.34 11.27
CA HIS A 147 32.84 11.21 12.63
C HIS A 147 31.73 11.05 13.67
N GLY A 148 30.47 11.01 13.24
CA GLY A 148 29.32 10.92 14.14
C GLY A 148 28.96 12.25 14.80
N GLN A 149 29.47 13.36 14.28
CA GLN A 149 29.10 14.69 14.75
C GLN A 149 27.73 15.07 14.18
N PHE A 150 26.81 15.48 15.05
CA PHE A 150 25.50 16.00 14.65
C PHE A 150 25.67 17.25 13.77
N LEU A 151 24.96 17.25 12.63
CA LEU A 151 24.93 18.36 11.68
C LEU A 151 23.65 19.18 11.85
N LYS A 152 22.50 18.56 11.61
CA LYS A 152 21.18 19.17 11.73
C LYS A 152 20.06 18.14 11.75
N GLN A 153 18.88 18.56 12.17
CA GLN A 153 17.64 17.85 11.85
C GLN A 153 17.31 18.06 10.37
N TRP A 154 16.94 16.98 9.68
CA TRP A 154 16.57 17.02 8.27
C TRP A 154 15.15 17.56 8.09
N ASN A 155 14.94 18.29 7.00
CA ASN A 155 13.63 18.76 6.57
C ASN A 155 13.37 18.27 5.13
N PRO A 156 12.49 17.26 4.92
CA PRO A 156 12.21 16.70 3.60
C PRO A 156 11.63 17.70 2.60
N LEU A 157 11.03 18.80 3.07
CA LEU A 157 10.47 19.83 2.17
C LEU A 157 11.55 20.70 1.51
N LEU A 158 12.77 20.69 2.04
CA LEU A 158 13.83 21.60 1.60
C LEU A 158 14.93 20.89 0.80
N GLU A 159 15.20 19.63 1.09
CA GLU A 159 16.33 18.91 0.51
C GLU A 159 16.17 17.39 0.61
N SER A 160 16.89 16.65 -0.23
CA SER A 160 16.96 15.19 -0.11
C SER A 160 17.78 14.76 1.10
N LEU A 161 17.44 13.62 1.70
CA LEU A 161 18.17 13.07 2.84
C LEU A 161 19.61 12.72 2.48
N ALA A 162 19.85 12.35 1.23
CA ALA A 162 21.17 12.06 0.68
C ALA A 162 22.02 13.31 0.37
N SER A 163 21.47 14.53 0.48
CA SER A 163 22.18 15.76 0.09
C SER A 163 23.30 16.15 1.04
N ILE A 164 23.15 15.89 2.34
CA ILE A 164 24.06 16.39 3.39
C ILE A 164 24.38 15.28 4.37
N GLY A 165 25.63 15.29 4.85
CA GLY A 165 26.12 14.33 5.83
C GLY A 165 26.50 13.00 5.19
N SER A 166 26.65 12.00 6.04
CA SER A 166 27.07 10.64 5.66
C SER A 166 26.28 9.56 6.38
N HIS A 167 25.68 9.90 7.52
CA HIS A 167 24.89 9.02 8.35
C HIS A 167 23.66 9.75 8.89
N TYR A 168 22.64 9.00 9.29
CA TYR A 168 21.44 9.52 9.91
C TYR A 168 20.93 8.61 11.03
N SER A 169 20.19 9.19 11.97
CA SER A 169 19.30 8.45 12.88
C SER A 169 17.87 8.92 12.68
N TYR A 170 16.91 8.05 12.99
CA TYR A 170 15.49 8.37 12.85
C TYR A 170 14.69 7.90 14.08
N GLU A 171 13.62 8.62 14.37
CA GLU A 171 12.63 8.28 15.39
C GLU A 171 11.22 8.42 14.80
N PHE A 172 10.33 7.52 15.17
CA PHE A 172 8.92 7.57 14.75
C PHE A 172 8.11 8.50 15.65
N GLN A 173 7.27 9.33 15.04
CA GLN A 173 6.28 10.16 15.72
C GLN A 173 5.00 9.36 16.00
N LYS A 174 4.30 9.69 17.09
CA LYS A 174 3.14 8.92 17.58
C LYS A 174 1.80 9.36 17.01
N GLU A 175 1.71 10.60 16.55
CA GLU A 175 0.46 11.20 16.05
C GLU A 175 0.65 11.58 14.60
N SER A 176 -0.25 11.10 13.72
CA SER A 176 -0.29 11.48 12.32
C SER A 176 -1.54 12.33 12.05
N ASP A 177 -1.35 13.47 11.37
CA ASP A 177 -2.44 14.21 10.75
C ASP A 177 -2.55 13.73 9.30
N GLU A 178 -3.45 12.76 9.06
CA GLU A 178 -3.64 12.15 7.74
C GLU A 178 -4.07 13.17 6.67
N ASP A 179 -4.90 14.14 7.02
CA ASP A 179 -5.37 15.16 6.08
C ASP A 179 -4.23 16.09 5.67
N PHE A 180 -3.40 16.47 6.63
CA PHE A 180 -2.20 17.25 6.35
C PHE A 180 -1.16 16.44 5.57
N ARG A 181 -0.94 15.17 5.92
CA ARG A 181 -0.06 14.25 5.17
C ARG A 181 -0.49 14.16 3.71
N ARG A 182 -1.79 14.01 3.43
CA ARG A 182 -2.33 13.95 2.06
C ARG A 182 -2.04 15.23 1.26
N ARG A 183 -2.19 16.40 1.87
CA ARG A 183 -1.81 17.69 1.23
C ARG A 183 -0.31 17.82 0.99
N LEU A 184 0.52 17.37 1.95
CA LEU A 184 1.98 17.40 1.82
C LEU A 184 2.50 16.43 0.74
N ASN A 185 1.81 15.31 0.48
CA ASN A 185 2.16 14.41 -0.61
C ASN A 185 2.25 15.16 -1.95
N LEU A 186 1.32 16.10 -2.20
CA LEU A 186 1.30 16.89 -3.43
C LEU A 186 2.55 17.77 -3.56
N LEU A 187 2.96 18.42 -2.47
CA LEU A 187 4.12 19.31 -2.44
C LEU A 187 5.42 18.54 -2.67
N LEU A 188 5.61 17.44 -1.92
CA LEU A 188 6.79 16.59 -2.09
C LEU A 188 6.80 15.89 -3.44
N ALA A 189 5.66 15.39 -3.92
CA ALA A 189 5.58 14.82 -5.25
C ALA A 189 6.06 15.82 -6.31
N ARG A 190 5.61 17.07 -6.25
CA ARG A 190 6.08 18.11 -7.18
C ARG A 190 7.59 18.39 -7.07
N LEU A 191 8.14 18.34 -5.86
CA LEU A 191 9.57 18.51 -5.60
C LEU A 191 10.40 17.38 -6.22
N LEU A 192 9.92 16.14 -6.12
CA LEU A 192 10.64 14.94 -6.56
C LEU A 192 10.50 14.65 -8.06
N MET A 193 9.44 15.13 -8.71
CA MET A 193 9.20 14.89 -10.14
C MET A 193 10.28 15.50 -11.04
N PRO A 194 10.81 14.74 -12.03
CA PRO A 194 11.59 15.33 -13.12
C PRO A 194 10.79 16.41 -13.84
N VAL A 195 11.44 17.50 -14.24
CA VAL A 195 10.78 18.67 -14.88
C VAL A 195 10.02 18.25 -16.14
N SER A 196 10.64 17.43 -16.99
CA SER A 196 10.02 16.90 -18.21
C SER A 196 8.81 16.00 -17.90
N GLY A 197 8.91 15.17 -16.86
CA GLY A 197 7.82 14.29 -16.41
C GLY A 197 6.61 15.07 -15.91
N PHE A 198 6.82 16.04 -15.03
CA PHE A 198 5.72 16.89 -14.56
C PHE A 198 5.14 17.73 -15.71
N SER A 199 5.97 18.27 -16.60
CA SER A 199 5.51 19.01 -17.78
C SER A 199 4.62 18.15 -18.68
N TRP A 200 4.93 16.86 -18.82
CA TRP A 200 4.12 15.94 -19.62
C TRP A 200 2.76 15.67 -18.96
N ILE A 201 2.71 15.43 -17.65
CA ILE A 201 1.45 15.32 -16.89
C ILE A 201 0.63 16.61 -17.02
N ALA A 202 1.26 17.77 -16.83
CA ALA A 202 0.59 19.07 -16.88
C ALA A 202 0.11 19.47 -18.28
N SER A 203 0.62 18.84 -19.34
CA SER A 203 0.18 19.09 -20.72
C SER A 203 -1.27 18.64 -20.98
N ASN A 204 -1.83 17.78 -20.13
CA ASN A 204 -3.21 17.33 -20.19
C ASN A 204 -3.92 17.59 -18.86
N GLN A 205 -4.91 18.49 -18.88
CA GLN A 205 -5.64 18.90 -17.67
C GLN A 205 -6.35 17.74 -16.96
N GLN A 206 -6.90 16.77 -17.70
CA GLN A 206 -7.60 15.64 -17.10
C GLN A 206 -6.62 14.68 -16.40
N VAL A 207 -5.48 14.41 -17.03
CA VAL A 207 -4.41 13.59 -16.45
C VAL A 207 -3.87 14.26 -15.18
N LEU A 208 -3.61 15.57 -15.23
CA LEU A 208 -3.17 16.34 -14.06
C LEU A 208 -4.18 16.25 -12.91
N ALA A 209 -5.47 16.43 -13.19
CA ALA A 209 -6.51 16.37 -12.16
C ALA A 209 -6.55 15.00 -11.46
N VAL A 210 -6.49 13.91 -12.22
CA VAL A 210 -6.45 12.55 -11.66
C VAL A 210 -5.15 12.28 -10.91
N TRP A 211 -4.00 12.76 -11.42
CA TRP A 211 -2.72 12.62 -10.74
C TRP A 211 -2.71 13.29 -9.36
N LEU A 212 -3.28 14.50 -9.27
CA LEU A 212 -3.47 15.19 -7.99
C LEU A 212 -4.43 14.42 -7.07
N ALA A 213 -5.54 13.89 -7.60
CA ALA A 213 -6.48 13.10 -6.82
C ALA A 213 -5.82 11.81 -6.26
N LEU A 214 -5.01 11.10 -7.05
CA LEU A 214 -4.26 9.91 -6.60
C LEU A 214 -3.34 10.21 -5.42
N LEU A 215 -2.57 11.31 -5.50
CA LEU A 215 -1.60 11.70 -4.46
C LEU A 215 -2.26 12.26 -3.20
N ASN A 216 -3.41 12.93 -3.37
CA ASN A 216 -4.25 13.38 -2.26
C ASN A 216 -5.14 12.27 -1.70
N GLU A 217 -5.02 11.03 -2.21
CA GLU A 217 -5.80 9.86 -1.82
C GLU A 217 -7.32 10.10 -1.91
N ASP A 218 -7.72 10.92 -2.89
CA ASP A 218 -9.11 11.14 -3.28
C ASP A 218 -9.51 10.09 -4.31
N LEU A 219 -10.06 8.97 -3.82
CA LEU A 219 -10.51 7.85 -4.64
C LEU A 219 -11.59 8.27 -5.64
N GLN A 220 -12.48 9.19 -5.26
CA GLN A 220 -13.58 9.64 -6.12
C GLN A 220 -13.03 10.42 -7.31
N GLY A 221 -12.15 11.40 -7.05
CA GLY A 221 -11.48 12.17 -8.09
C GLY A 221 -10.56 11.33 -8.97
N ALA A 222 -9.99 10.24 -8.44
CA ALA A 222 -9.05 9.39 -9.15
C ALA A 222 -9.69 8.32 -10.04
N GLY A 223 -10.97 7.98 -9.82
CA GLY A 223 -11.72 7.01 -10.64
C GLY A 223 -11.03 5.64 -10.74
N THR A 224 -10.96 5.09 -11.96
CA THR A 224 -10.34 3.78 -12.23
C THR A 224 -8.91 3.67 -11.71
N LEU A 225 -8.09 4.73 -11.86
CA LEU A 225 -6.72 4.70 -11.39
C LEU A 225 -6.64 4.65 -9.86
N GLY A 226 -7.59 5.28 -9.16
CA GLY A 226 -7.68 5.21 -7.70
C GLY A 226 -7.97 3.78 -7.23
N ALA A 227 -8.93 3.11 -7.88
CA ALA A 227 -9.25 1.72 -7.56
C ALA A 227 -8.07 0.77 -7.87
N ILE A 228 -7.38 0.98 -8.99
CA ILE A 228 -6.15 0.26 -9.32
C ILE A 228 -5.09 0.48 -8.23
N LEU A 229 -4.87 1.71 -7.78
CA LEU A 229 -3.81 2.02 -6.82
C LEU A 229 -4.08 1.41 -5.44
N ILE A 230 -5.33 1.43 -4.97
CA ILE A 230 -5.73 0.73 -3.73
C ILE A 230 -5.50 -0.78 -3.87
N ARG A 231 -5.91 -1.36 -5.01
CA ARG A 231 -5.68 -2.79 -5.26
C ARG A 231 -4.20 -3.13 -5.35
N ALA A 232 -3.39 -2.26 -5.95
CA ALA A 232 -1.95 -2.42 -6.05
C ALA A 232 -1.26 -2.37 -4.67
N ASN A 233 -1.68 -1.43 -3.81
CA ASN A 233 -1.21 -1.37 -2.43
C ASN A 233 -1.54 -2.66 -1.66
N ALA A 234 -2.75 -3.18 -1.84
CA ALA A 234 -3.16 -4.45 -1.25
C ALA A 234 -2.30 -5.62 -1.71
N ILE A 235 -2.00 -5.73 -3.01
CA ILE A 235 -1.11 -6.76 -3.55
C ILE A 235 0.30 -6.64 -2.98
N ALA A 236 0.81 -5.41 -2.81
CA ALA A 236 2.13 -5.20 -2.18
C ALA A 236 2.15 -5.74 -0.74
N LEU A 237 1.14 -5.43 0.07
CA LEU A 237 1.00 -5.97 1.43
C LEU A 237 0.83 -7.50 1.45
N GLN A 238 0.04 -8.07 0.53
CA GLN A 238 -0.09 -9.52 0.38
C GLN A 238 1.25 -10.19 0.08
N ARG A 239 2.06 -9.62 -0.82
CA ARG A 239 3.42 -10.12 -1.13
C ARG A 239 4.32 -10.09 0.10
N TYR A 240 4.30 -8.98 0.84
CA TYR A 240 5.05 -8.84 2.09
C TYR A 240 4.65 -9.90 3.12
N PHE A 241 3.35 -10.05 3.37
CA PHE A 241 2.82 -11.05 4.28
C PHE A 241 3.20 -12.48 3.87
N ASN A 242 3.12 -12.82 2.58
CA ASN A 242 3.53 -14.12 2.08
C ASN A 242 5.03 -14.39 2.30
N GLN A 243 5.89 -13.38 2.11
CA GLN A 243 7.32 -13.48 2.39
C GLN A 243 7.61 -13.66 3.88
N MET A 244 6.91 -12.94 4.74
CA MET A 244 7.01 -13.08 6.20
C MET A 244 6.67 -14.51 6.64
N MET A 245 5.56 -15.05 6.14
CA MET A 245 5.15 -16.43 6.40
C MET A 245 6.19 -17.46 5.93
N ALA A 246 6.75 -17.27 4.73
CA ALA A 246 7.74 -18.19 4.17
C ALA A 246 9.02 -18.26 5.02
N LYS A 247 9.47 -17.11 5.55
CA LYS A 247 10.61 -17.06 6.49
C LYS A 247 10.32 -17.80 7.79
N ASN A 248 9.12 -17.61 8.35
CA ASN A 248 8.75 -18.20 9.64
C ASN A 248 8.47 -19.71 9.55
N TYR A 249 7.87 -20.19 8.46
CA TYR A 249 7.71 -21.64 8.23
C TYR A 249 9.02 -22.36 7.92
N GLY A 250 9.97 -21.70 7.24
CA GLY A 250 11.33 -22.22 7.09
C GLY A 250 12.04 -22.44 8.43
N SER A 251 11.69 -21.66 9.45
CA SER A 251 12.17 -21.82 10.83
C SER A 251 11.42 -22.93 11.60
N ARG A 252 10.15 -23.20 11.28
CA ARG A 252 9.30 -24.26 11.89
C ARG A 252 9.47 -25.66 11.26
N GLY A 253 10.32 -25.84 10.25
CA GLY A 253 10.57 -27.13 9.58
C GLY A 253 11.21 -28.23 10.44
N GLY A 254 11.61 -27.93 11.68
CA GLY A 254 12.01 -28.94 12.66
C GLY A 254 10.82 -29.38 13.52
N ARG A 255 10.41 -30.64 13.38
CA ARG A 255 9.45 -31.40 14.22
C ARG A 255 9.01 -30.70 15.51
N TYR A 256 7.70 -30.45 15.61
CA TYR A 256 6.89 -30.32 16.83
C TYR A 256 7.67 -30.28 18.16
N GLY A 257 7.64 -29.12 18.81
CA GLY A 257 7.61 -29.06 20.27
C GLY A 257 8.92 -29.41 20.98
N ARG A 258 10.00 -28.69 20.69
CA ARG A 258 10.94 -28.27 21.74
C ARG A 258 11.41 -26.86 21.41
N VAL A 259 11.35 -25.96 22.39
CA VAL A 259 12.24 -24.81 22.46
C VAL A 259 13.64 -25.36 22.20
N SER A 260 14.20 -25.08 21.02
CA SER A 260 15.57 -25.48 20.70
C SER A 260 16.48 -24.60 21.54
N THR A 261 16.99 -25.13 22.64
CA THR A 261 17.96 -24.46 23.51
C THR A 261 19.38 -24.43 22.92
N PHE A 262 19.56 -24.81 21.64
CA PHE A 262 20.87 -24.91 20.99
C PHE A 262 20.92 -24.43 19.53
N ALA A 263 20.02 -23.53 19.14
CA ALA A 263 20.27 -22.63 18.02
C ALA A 263 20.09 -21.20 18.54
N GLY A 264 21.08 -20.33 18.35
CA GLY A 264 21.10 -18.95 18.84
C GLY A 264 20.06 -18.03 18.16
N GLY A 265 18.80 -18.45 18.09
CA GLY A 265 17.68 -17.61 17.72
C GLY A 265 17.28 -16.77 18.92
N VAL A 266 17.20 -15.45 18.71
CA VAL A 266 16.54 -14.53 19.65
C VAL A 266 15.10 -15.04 19.85
N PRO A 267 14.56 -15.08 21.08
CA PRO A 267 13.16 -15.44 21.29
C PRO A 267 12.25 -14.56 20.43
N GLU A 268 11.29 -15.17 19.71
CA GLU A 268 10.24 -14.42 19.01
C GLU A 268 9.53 -13.52 20.03
N SER A 269 9.50 -12.22 19.77
CA SER A 269 8.82 -11.25 20.61
C SER A 269 7.31 -11.47 20.58
N LEU A 270 6.60 -11.09 21.64
CA LEU A 270 5.14 -11.20 21.69
C LEU A 270 4.48 -10.47 20.50
N ALA A 271 5.04 -9.33 20.09
CA ALA A 271 4.55 -8.56 18.95
C ALA A 271 4.68 -9.33 17.61
N GLU A 272 5.80 -10.02 17.39
CA GLU A 272 5.99 -10.84 16.18
C GLU A 272 5.00 -12.01 16.14
N ILE A 273 4.70 -12.62 17.30
CA ILE A 273 3.70 -13.69 17.41
C ILE A 273 2.30 -13.14 17.09
N GLU A 274 1.91 -12.00 17.63
CA GLU A 274 0.62 -11.37 17.35
C GLU A 274 0.49 -11.04 15.85
N GLN A 275 1.52 -10.46 15.24
CA GLN A 275 1.51 -10.14 13.80
C GLN A 275 1.40 -11.37 12.93
N GLN A 276 2.11 -12.44 13.29
CA GLN A 276 2.01 -13.73 12.63
C GLN A 276 0.57 -14.25 12.64
N ILE A 277 -0.10 -14.21 13.81
CA ILE A 277 -1.52 -14.59 13.94
C ILE A 277 -2.41 -13.70 13.06
N GLY A 278 -2.16 -12.39 13.05
CA GLY A 278 -2.89 -11.45 12.20
C GLY A 278 -2.77 -11.79 10.72
N VAL A 279 -1.55 -12.10 10.25
CA VAL A 279 -1.31 -12.45 8.85
C VAL A 279 -1.99 -13.78 8.48
N GLU A 280 -1.92 -14.79 9.35
CA GLU A 280 -2.61 -16.06 9.15
C GLU A 280 -4.14 -15.86 9.04
N PHE A 281 -4.71 -14.99 9.87
CA PHE A 281 -6.12 -14.61 9.79
C PHE A 281 -6.47 -13.94 8.46
N ILE A 282 -5.67 -12.98 7.98
CA ILE A 282 -5.90 -12.31 6.68
C ILE A 282 -5.80 -13.29 5.51
N GLN A 283 -4.84 -14.21 5.53
CA GLN A 283 -4.71 -15.24 4.49
C GLN A 283 -5.90 -16.20 4.50
N TRP A 284 -6.36 -16.62 5.68
CA TRP A 284 -7.58 -17.42 5.80
C TRP A 284 -8.80 -16.67 5.28
N LEU A 285 -8.96 -15.39 5.62
CA LEU A 285 -10.07 -14.57 5.16
C LEU A 285 -10.06 -14.47 3.63
N THR A 286 -8.88 -14.25 3.04
CA THR A 286 -8.68 -14.21 1.58
C THR A 286 -9.14 -15.51 0.91
N LYS A 287 -8.68 -16.66 1.41
CA LYS A 287 -9.07 -17.98 0.88
C LYS A 287 -10.56 -18.26 1.04
N THR A 288 -11.15 -17.78 2.13
CA THR A 288 -12.56 -18.01 2.44
C THR A 288 -13.49 -17.14 1.59
N LEU A 289 -13.06 -15.92 1.26
CA LEU A 289 -13.71 -15.04 0.28
C LEU A 289 -13.58 -15.60 -1.14
N ASP A 290 -12.40 -16.10 -1.51
CA ASP A 290 -12.12 -16.70 -2.83
C ASP A 290 -13.00 -17.93 -3.07
N GLY A 291 -13.11 -18.80 -2.06
CA GLY A 291 -14.00 -19.97 -2.10
C GLY A 291 -15.50 -19.64 -1.97
N GLY A 292 -15.89 -18.38 -1.81
CA GLY A 292 -17.29 -17.96 -1.65
C GLY A 292 -17.97 -18.46 -0.36
N ARG A 293 -17.21 -19.02 0.59
CA ARG A 293 -17.73 -19.52 1.88
C ARG A 293 -18.23 -18.38 2.75
N ILE A 294 -17.56 -17.23 2.66
CA ILE A 294 -18.01 -15.96 3.21
C ILE A 294 -18.28 -15.02 2.03
N MET A 295 -19.42 -14.34 2.09
CA MET A 295 -19.81 -13.35 1.10
C MET A 295 -19.79 -11.96 1.74
N ILE A 296 -19.42 -10.97 0.94
CA ILE A 296 -19.45 -9.57 1.37
C ILE A 296 -20.90 -9.09 1.40
N ASN A 297 -21.23 -8.22 2.36
CA ASN A 297 -22.59 -7.75 2.67
C ASN A 297 -23.53 -8.86 3.16
N LYS A 298 -22.96 -9.88 3.80
CA LYS A 298 -23.71 -10.91 4.52
C LYS A 298 -22.97 -11.19 5.82
N ALA A 299 -23.71 -11.35 6.92
CA ALA A 299 -23.09 -11.67 8.20
C ALA A 299 -22.13 -12.87 8.06
N PRO A 300 -20.89 -12.76 8.57
CA PRO A 300 -20.40 -11.75 9.52
C PRO A 300 -19.70 -10.51 8.93
N LEU A 301 -19.83 -10.24 7.62
CA LEU A 301 -18.99 -9.27 6.89
C LEU A 301 -19.81 -8.27 6.05
N PHE A 302 -19.66 -6.98 6.33
CA PHE A 302 -20.44 -5.93 5.65
C PHE A 302 -19.54 -4.78 5.17
N MET A 303 -19.79 -4.27 3.97
CA MET A 303 -19.19 -2.99 3.54
C MET A 303 -19.90 -1.85 4.26
N VAL A 304 -19.11 -0.94 4.81
CA VAL A 304 -19.57 0.24 5.56
C VAL A 304 -18.73 1.46 5.16
N PRO A 305 -19.14 2.70 5.50
CA PRO A 305 -18.26 3.86 5.37
C PRO A 305 -16.90 3.61 6.04
N GLY A 306 -15.82 3.83 5.28
CA GLY A 306 -14.45 3.66 5.77
C GLY A 306 -13.86 2.26 5.65
N GLY A 307 -14.59 1.25 5.18
CA GLY A 307 -14.03 -0.07 4.88
C GLY A 307 -15.01 -1.23 5.01
N MET A 308 -14.54 -2.33 5.59
CA MET A 308 -15.31 -3.55 5.77
C MET A 308 -15.49 -3.84 7.27
N LEU A 309 -16.74 -3.83 7.73
CA LEU A 309 -17.10 -4.16 9.10
C LEU A 309 -17.06 -5.67 9.32
N MET A 310 -16.20 -6.07 10.25
CA MET A 310 -16.04 -7.45 10.70
C MET A 310 -16.71 -7.64 12.06
N SER A 311 -17.76 -8.45 12.12
CA SER A 311 -18.35 -8.82 13.42
C SER A 311 -17.43 -9.81 14.15
N VAL A 312 -17.59 -9.93 15.47
CA VAL A 312 -16.81 -10.88 16.29
C VAL A 312 -16.89 -12.33 15.80
N ASP A 313 -17.97 -12.69 15.08
CA ASP A 313 -18.17 -14.05 14.61
C ASP A 313 -17.18 -14.46 13.52
N ILE A 314 -16.55 -13.49 12.81
CA ILE A 314 -15.48 -13.82 11.86
C ILE A 314 -14.29 -14.50 12.56
N PHE A 315 -13.92 -14.03 13.75
CA PHE A 315 -12.80 -14.58 14.52
C PHE A 315 -13.15 -15.94 15.11
N LYS A 316 -14.42 -16.14 15.49
CA LYS A 316 -14.91 -17.45 15.95
C LYS A 316 -14.94 -18.47 14.82
N LEU A 317 -15.29 -18.05 13.59
CA LEU A 317 -15.23 -18.91 12.41
C LEU A 317 -13.80 -19.36 12.12
N PHE A 318 -12.83 -18.44 12.18
CA PHE A 318 -11.41 -18.78 12.03
C PHE A 318 -10.98 -19.88 13.02
N ILE A 319 -11.30 -19.72 14.32
CA ILE A 319 -10.93 -20.70 15.35
C ILE A 319 -11.55 -22.09 15.11
N ARG A 320 -12.77 -22.16 14.55
CA ARG A 320 -13.40 -23.45 14.24
C ARG A 320 -12.60 -24.24 13.19
N GLU A 321 -11.93 -23.54 12.28
CA GLU A 321 -11.06 -24.14 11.26
C GLU A 321 -9.60 -24.30 11.75
N HIS A 322 -9.23 -23.61 12.83
CA HIS A 322 -7.89 -23.55 13.40
C HIS A 322 -7.91 -23.80 14.93
N PRO A 323 -8.19 -25.04 15.37
CA PRO A 323 -8.36 -25.39 16.79
C PRO A 323 -7.09 -25.22 17.64
N GLU A 324 -5.93 -25.02 17.02
CA GLU A 324 -4.68 -24.64 17.68
C GLU A 324 -4.80 -23.30 18.43
N TYR A 325 -5.69 -22.42 17.99
CA TYR A 325 -5.98 -21.16 18.67
C TYR A 325 -7.14 -21.33 19.64
N LYS A 326 -6.88 -21.13 20.94
CA LYS A 326 -7.89 -21.35 21.99
C LYS A 326 -8.80 -20.14 22.25
N ASN A 327 -8.45 -18.96 21.75
CA ASN A 327 -9.07 -17.71 22.16
C ASN A 327 -9.27 -16.73 20.99
N TRP A 328 -10.51 -16.33 20.70
CA TRP A 328 -10.80 -15.46 19.54
C TRP A 328 -10.24 -14.05 19.72
N GLN A 329 -10.10 -13.59 20.97
CA GLN A 329 -9.47 -12.32 21.30
C GLN A 329 -7.99 -12.30 20.87
N ALA A 330 -7.29 -13.43 20.89
CA ALA A 330 -5.91 -13.49 20.41
C ALA A 330 -5.84 -13.27 18.89
N ILE A 331 -6.82 -13.78 18.15
CA ILE A 331 -6.93 -13.56 16.69
C ILE A 331 -7.27 -12.10 16.41
N GLN A 332 -8.21 -11.54 17.17
CA GLN A 332 -8.55 -10.13 17.07
C GLN A 332 -7.33 -9.24 17.35
N ASN A 333 -6.60 -9.49 18.44
CA ASN A 333 -5.38 -8.74 18.76
C ASN A 333 -4.31 -8.92 17.69
N GLY A 334 -4.18 -10.13 17.13
CA GLY A 334 -3.30 -10.38 16.00
C GLY A 334 -3.66 -9.52 14.78
N PHE A 335 -4.94 -9.47 14.41
CA PHE A 335 -5.40 -8.56 13.35
C PHE A 335 -5.14 -7.09 13.68
N LEU A 336 -5.42 -6.65 14.91
CA LEU A 336 -5.21 -5.27 15.35
C LEU A 336 -3.72 -4.88 15.29
N SER A 337 -2.82 -5.81 15.60
CA SER A 337 -1.37 -5.59 15.56
C SER A 337 -0.83 -5.25 14.17
N LEU A 338 -1.57 -5.58 13.11
CA LEU A 338 -1.21 -5.22 11.73
C LEU A 338 -1.48 -3.74 11.40
N GLY A 339 -2.29 -3.05 12.21
CA GLY A 339 -2.63 -1.63 11.98
C GLY A 339 -3.48 -1.37 10.74
N LEU A 340 -4.17 -2.40 10.21
CA LEU A 340 -5.02 -2.30 9.01
C LEU A 340 -6.46 -1.84 9.29
N HIS A 341 -6.75 -1.53 10.55
CA HIS A 341 -8.08 -1.16 11.04
C HIS A 341 -8.19 0.35 11.23
N ARG A 342 -9.42 0.85 11.26
CA ARG A 342 -9.73 2.24 11.61
C ARG A 342 -10.42 2.31 12.96
N LEU A 343 -10.01 3.26 13.79
CA LEU A 343 -10.69 3.60 15.04
C LEU A 343 -11.95 4.43 14.77
N GLY A 344 -12.95 4.27 15.63
CA GLY A 344 -14.14 5.11 15.63
C GLY A 344 -13.81 6.57 15.96
N PRO A 345 -14.75 7.51 15.75
CA PRO A 345 -14.55 8.93 16.05
C PRO A 345 -14.22 9.22 17.53
N ASP A 346 -14.61 8.32 18.43
CA ASP A 346 -14.33 8.35 19.87
C ASP A 346 -13.03 7.64 20.26
N GLY A 347 -12.24 7.17 19.27
CA GLY A 347 -11.04 6.37 19.48
C GLY A 347 -11.31 4.90 19.80
N SER A 348 -12.56 4.45 19.78
CA SER A 348 -12.90 3.05 20.06
C SER A 348 -12.53 2.12 18.90
N ILE A 349 -12.16 0.88 19.22
CA ILE A 349 -11.84 -0.14 18.20
C ILE A 349 -13.12 -0.62 17.47
N ASN A 350 -14.23 -0.69 18.21
CA ASN A 350 -15.51 -1.15 17.67
C ASN A 350 -16.33 0.02 17.16
N SER A 351 -16.70 -0.03 15.89
CA SER A 351 -17.66 0.90 15.30
C SER A 351 -19.04 0.26 15.22
N ARG A 352 -20.06 1.12 15.17
CA ARG A 352 -21.46 0.72 15.11
C ARG A 352 -22.14 1.39 13.93
N PHE A 353 -22.81 0.61 13.09
CA PHE A 353 -23.52 1.09 11.91
C PHE A 353 -24.96 0.61 11.91
N GLU A 354 -25.88 1.47 11.48
CA GLU A 354 -27.28 1.14 11.26
C GLU A 354 -27.48 0.78 9.78
N GLN A 355 -28.10 -0.37 9.52
CA GLN A 355 -28.45 -0.80 8.18
C GLN A 355 -29.74 -0.10 7.73
N SER A 356 -29.69 0.66 6.64
CA SER A 356 -30.77 1.60 6.27
C SER A 356 -32.10 0.93 5.94
N ASN A 357 -32.10 -0.30 5.42
CA ASN A 357 -33.33 -1.00 5.03
C ASN A 357 -34.00 -1.78 6.17
N THR A 358 -33.24 -2.25 7.17
CA THR A 358 -33.75 -3.08 8.28
C THR A 358 -33.73 -2.36 9.62
N GLN A 359 -33.07 -1.21 9.73
CA GLN A 359 -32.73 -0.54 11.00
C GLN A 359 -31.94 -1.44 11.97
N GLN A 360 -31.37 -2.52 11.46
CA GLN A 360 -30.56 -3.42 12.27
C GLN A 360 -29.21 -2.77 12.57
N MET A 361 -28.84 -2.78 13.85
CA MET A 361 -27.54 -2.31 14.29
C MET A 361 -26.50 -3.42 14.16
N HIS A 362 -25.41 -3.12 13.48
CA HIS A 362 -24.25 -3.99 13.35
C HIS A 362 -23.05 -3.36 14.05
N THR A 363 -22.33 -4.18 14.82
CA THR A 363 -21.16 -3.75 15.59
C THR A 363 -19.97 -4.64 15.24
N GLY A 364 -18.81 -4.03 15.09
CA GLY A 364 -17.59 -4.75 14.76
C GLY A 364 -16.40 -3.84 14.54
N ILE A 365 -15.32 -4.42 14.04
CA ILE A 365 -14.08 -3.70 13.73
C ILE A 365 -14.11 -3.31 12.26
N VAL A 366 -13.76 -2.06 11.96
CA VAL A 366 -13.65 -1.59 10.57
C VAL A 366 -12.28 -1.94 10.04
N PHE A 367 -12.22 -2.91 9.14
CA PHE A 367 -11.05 -3.21 8.32
C PHE A 367 -10.93 -2.16 7.21
N ALA A 368 -10.06 -1.18 7.42
CA ALA A 368 -9.89 -0.04 6.51
C ALA A 368 -9.14 -0.47 5.24
N ASP A 369 -8.04 -1.20 5.39
CA ASP A 369 -7.27 -1.77 4.27
C ASP A 369 -7.83 -3.11 3.79
N TYR A 370 -9.17 -3.24 3.75
CA TYR A 370 -9.86 -4.49 3.43
C TYR A 370 -9.45 -5.10 2.08
N ALA A 371 -8.97 -4.27 1.15
CA ALA A 371 -8.46 -4.70 -0.15
C ALA A 371 -7.35 -5.75 -0.03
N VAL A 372 -6.60 -5.76 1.08
CA VAL A 372 -5.54 -6.75 1.39
C VAL A 372 -6.11 -8.16 1.55
N ALA A 373 -7.36 -8.31 1.98
CA ALA A 373 -8.02 -9.61 2.08
C ALA A 373 -8.79 -10.01 0.82
N LEU A 374 -8.87 -9.14 -0.20
CA LEU A 374 -9.62 -9.46 -1.40
C LEU A 374 -8.82 -10.40 -2.33
N PRO A 375 -9.39 -11.54 -2.78
CA PRO A 375 -8.91 -12.30 -3.93
C PRO A 375 -9.17 -11.54 -5.25
N ALA A 376 -9.02 -12.18 -6.41
CA ALA A 376 -9.28 -11.53 -7.70
C ALA A 376 -10.77 -11.19 -7.90
N GLU A 377 -11.66 -12.10 -7.50
CA GLU A 377 -13.11 -11.94 -7.52
C GLU A 377 -13.72 -12.40 -6.21
N VAL A 378 -14.82 -11.78 -5.80
CA VAL A 378 -15.54 -12.11 -4.57
C VAL A 378 -17.04 -12.21 -4.81
N GLN A 379 -17.70 -13.03 -4.00
CA GLN A 379 -19.16 -13.11 -3.97
C GLN A 379 -19.71 -11.95 -3.14
N LEU A 380 -20.56 -11.13 -3.76
CA LEU A 380 -21.22 -9.98 -3.17
C LEU A 380 -22.72 -10.24 -3.03
N HIS A 381 -23.25 -10.03 -1.84
CA HIS A 381 -24.69 -10.04 -1.59
C HIS A 381 -25.27 -8.62 -1.74
N ASN A 382 -26.23 -8.45 -2.63
CA ASN A 382 -26.89 -7.16 -2.81
C ASN A 382 -27.98 -6.99 -1.74
N LEU A 383 -27.77 -6.06 -0.80
CA LEU A 383 -28.66 -5.82 0.34
C LEU A 383 -30.08 -5.35 -0.05
N ASN A 384 -30.24 -4.76 -1.24
CA ASN A 384 -31.52 -4.23 -1.71
C ASN A 384 -32.35 -5.27 -2.47
N THR A 385 -31.69 -6.12 -3.25
CA THR A 385 -32.36 -7.11 -4.11
C THR A 385 -32.32 -8.53 -3.55
N GLY A 386 -31.46 -8.80 -2.57
CA GLY A 386 -31.21 -10.13 -2.02
C GLY A 386 -30.46 -11.07 -2.98
N LYS A 387 -30.06 -10.60 -4.16
CA LYS A 387 -29.33 -11.41 -5.16
C LYS A 387 -27.83 -11.45 -4.84
N ASN A 388 -27.21 -12.57 -5.20
CA ASN A 388 -25.76 -12.73 -5.14
C ASN A 388 -25.17 -12.52 -6.53
N SER A 389 -23.98 -11.92 -6.60
CA SER A 389 -23.22 -11.72 -7.83
C SER A 389 -21.72 -11.85 -7.57
N SER A 390 -20.96 -12.28 -8.59
CA SER A 390 -19.49 -12.15 -8.57
C SER A 390 -19.09 -10.73 -8.98
N ILE A 391 -18.06 -10.19 -8.34
CA ILE A 391 -17.49 -8.88 -8.64
C ILE A 391 -15.97 -8.94 -8.50
N SER A 392 -15.23 -8.25 -9.38
CA SER A 392 -13.78 -8.15 -9.26
C SER A 392 -13.40 -7.28 -8.05
N ALA A 393 -12.21 -7.51 -7.49
CA ALA A 393 -11.75 -6.72 -6.35
C ALA A 393 -11.66 -5.23 -6.66
N THR A 394 -11.17 -4.85 -7.84
CA THR A 394 -11.04 -3.44 -8.24
C THR A 394 -12.40 -2.79 -8.41
N GLU A 395 -13.38 -3.49 -9.00
CA GLU A 395 -14.74 -3.01 -9.12
C GLU A 395 -15.39 -2.85 -7.74
N LEU A 396 -15.22 -3.81 -6.83
CA LEU A 396 -15.71 -3.67 -5.45
C LEU A 396 -15.10 -2.46 -4.74
N ILE A 397 -13.78 -2.25 -4.87
CA ILE A 397 -13.07 -1.10 -4.30
C ILE A 397 -13.67 0.21 -4.82
N HIS A 398 -13.91 0.29 -6.13
CA HIS A 398 -14.54 1.44 -6.74
C HIS A 398 -15.97 1.66 -6.25
N GLN A 399 -16.76 0.61 -6.05
CA GLN A 399 -18.15 0.72 -5.58
C GLN A 399 -18.26 1.04 -4.09
N ALA A 400 -17.28 0.62 -3.28
CA ALA A 400 -17.28 0.78 -1.83
C ALA A 400 -17.44 2.24 -1.37
N GLN A 401 -16.90 3.19 -2.14
CA GLN A 401 -16.98 4.63 -1.82
C GLN A 401 -18.38 5.23 -2.03
N PHE A 402 -19.27 4.51 -2.73
CA PHE A 402 -20.65 4.93 -3.00
C PHE A 402 -21.67 4.14 -2.18
N ASN A 403 -21.22 3.37 -1.19
CA ASN A 403 -22.12 2.52 -0.41
C ASN A 403 -23.01 3.37 0.51
N THR A 404 -24.32 3.36 0.23
CA THR A 404 -25.34 4.07 1.01
C THR A 404 -26.18 3.14 1.90
N ASN A 405 -25.88 1.83 1.95
CA ASN A 405 -26.71 0.88 2.69
C ASN A 405 -26.52 0.98 4.22
N PHE A 406 -25.48 1.69 4.66
CA PHE A 406 -25.19 1.99 6.05
C PHE A 406 -24.92 3.49 6.20
N THR A 407 -25.60 4.13 7.14
CA THR A 407 -25.54 5.59 7.31
C THR A 407 -24.54 6.03 8.38
N SER A 408 -23.69 7.00 8.07
CA SER A 408 -23.01 7.88 9.06
C SER A 408 -22.98 9.38 8.68
N GLN A 409 -23.83 9.82 7.72
CA GLN A 409 -23.92 11.12 7.00
C GLN A 409 -23.59 11.00 5.50
N GLN A 410 -24.34 11.76 4.68
CA GLN A 410 -24.81 11.39 3.34
C GLN A 410 -23.91 11.80 2.16
N SER A 411 -23.94 10.98 1.10
CA SER A 411 -24.08 11.39 -0.31
C SER A 411 -24.61 10.21 -1.12
N SER A 412 -25.66 10.40 -1.92
CA SER A 412 -26.27 9.35 -2.75
C SER A 412 -25.70 9.38 -4.16
N TYR A 413 -24.98 8.33 -4.57
CA TYR A 413 -24.49 8.15 -5.94
C TYR A 413 -24.69 6.71 -6.38
N THR A 414 -25.07 6.50 -7.65
CA THR A 414 -25.18 5.17 -8.25
C THR A 414 -23.83 4.72 -8.78
N ALA A 415 -23.34 3.59 -8.27
CA ALA A 415 -22.13 2.94 -8.77
C ALA A 415 -22.29 2.57 -10.26
N THR A 416 -21.31 2.98 -11.07
CA THR A 416 -21.15 2.56 -12.47
C THR A 416 -19.91 1.69 -12.62
N SER A 417 -19.91 0.77 -13.59
CA SER A 417 -18.76 -0.10 -13.87
C SER A 417 -17.53 0.71 -14.24
N LEU A 418 -16.35 0.24 -13.85
CA LEU A 418 -15.09 0.90 -14.16
C LEU A 418 -14.85 1.06 -15.68
N PRO A 419 -14.64 2.29 -16.18
CA PRO A 419 -14.32 2.52 -17.58
C PRO A 419 -12.90 2.05 -17.93
N HIS A 420 -12.65 1.83 -19.21
CA HIS A 420 -11.38 1.43 -19.80
C HIS A 420 -10.82 2.54 -20.71
N LEU A 421 -9.50 2.61 -20.80
CA LEU A 421 -8.77 3.64 -21.51
C LEU A 421 -8.54 3.26 -22.97
N ASN A 422 -9.11 4.02 -23.89
CA ASN A 422 -8.88 3.83 -25.32
C ASN A 422 -7.59 4.50 -25.82
N ALA A 423 -7.20 4.24 -27.08
CA ALA A 423 -5.99 4.79 -27.68
C ALA A 423 -6.00 6.33 -27.79
N SER A 424 -7.17 6.98 -27.80
CA SER A 424 -7.27 8.45 -27.80
C SER A 424 -7.13 9.08 -26.40
N GLY A 425 -6.82 8.28 -25.37
CA GLY A 425 -6.68 8.75 -24.00
C GLY A 425 -7.99 9.00 -23.26
N LYS A 426 -9.12 8.48 -23.77
CA LYS A 426 -10.45 8.66 -23.16
C LYS A 426 -10.89 7.40 -22.41
N TRP A 427 -11.40 7.61 -21.20
CA TRP A 427 -12.03 6.58 -20.39
C TRP A 427 -13.47 6.36 -20.85
N GLN A 428 -13.82 5.14 -21.24
CA GLN A 428 -15.15 4.77 -21.72
C GLN A 428 -15.61 3.41 -21.15
N PRO A 429 -16.91 3.17 -20.94
CA PRO A 429 -17.40 1.86 -20.57
C PRO A 429 -17.01 0.80 -21.60
N LEU A 430 -16.75 -0.44 -21.15
CA LEU A 430 -16.68 -1.58 -22.08
C LEU A 430 -18.08 -1.83 -22.65
N THR A 431 -18.30 -1.49 -23.91
CA THR A 431 -19.44 -2.04 -24.66
C THR A 431 -19.20 -3.52 -24.91
N ALA A 432 -20.17 -4.38 -24.60
CA ALA A 432 -20.10 -5.84 -24.84
C ALA A 432 -19.74 -6.15 -26.32
N PRO A 433 -19.05 -7.28 -26.59
CA PRO A 433 -17.77 -7.23 -27.31
C PRO A 433 -17.87 -7.53 -28.81
N ALA A 434 -17.02 -6.89 -29.61
CA ALA A 434 -16.38 -7.63 -30.70
C ALA A 434 -15.41 -8.62 -30.04
N ILE A 435 -15.71 -9.91 -30.17
CA ILE A 435 -15.00 -11.04 -29.56
C ILE A 435 -13.47 -10.87 -29.72
N GLN A 436 -12.77 -10.51 -28.64
CA GLN A 436 -11.34 -10.79 -28.53
C GLN A 436 -11.22 -12.28 -28.19
N ALA A 437 -10.66 -13.05 -29.11
CA ALA A 437 -10.35 -14.45 -28.89
C ALA A 437 -9.36 -14.56 -27.72
N MET A 438 -9.86 -14.91 -26.53
CA MET A 438 -9.02 -15.43 -25.45
C MET A 438 -8.40 -16.75 -25.94
N PHE A 439 -7.10 -16.75 -26.18
CA PHE A 439 -6.35 -17.98 -26.38
C PHE A 439 -6.47 -18.86 -25.12
N LYS A 440 -7.20 -19.97 -25.23
CA LYS A 440 -7.13 -21.07 -24.26
C LYS A 440 -5.85 -21.86 -24.54
N PRO A 441 -5.04 -22.20 -23.52
CA PRO A 441 -3.96 -23.16 -23.68
C PRO A 441 -4.49 -24.60 -23.63
N GLY A 442 -4.17 -25.39 -24.66
CA GLY A 442 -4.08 -26.85 -24.60
C GLY A 442 -5.17 -27.64 -25.33
N VAL A 443 -4.79 -28.31 -26.44
CA VAL A 443 -5.04 -29.73 -26.84
C VAL A 443 -4.11 -30.00 -28.06
N PRO A 444 -3.46 -31.17 -28.20
CA PRO A 444 -2.35 -31.38 -29.14
C PRO A 444 -2.82 -31.62 -30.58
N ASN A 445 -1.99 -31.23 -31.54
CA ASN A 445 -2.18 -31.52 -32.96
C ASN A 445 -2.12 -33.04 -33.20
N GLY A 446 -3.21 -33.59 -33.70
CA GLY A 446 -3.27 -34.92 -34.30
C GLY A 446 -3.97 -34.85 -35.65
N ALA A 447 -3.18 -34.83 -36.73
CA ALA A 447 -3.40 -35.43 -38.04
C ALA A 447 -2.21 -35.08 -38.93
#